data_AF-A0A4P7JDF1-F1
#
_entry.id   AF-A0A4P7JDF1-F1
#
_cell.length_a   1.000
_cell.length_b   1.000
_cell.length_c   1.000
_cell.angle_alpha   90.00
_cell.angle_beta   90.00
_cell.angle_gamma   90.00
#
_symmetry.space_group_name_H-M   'P 1'
#
loop_
_entity.id
_entity.type
_entity.pdbx_description
1 polymer ?
#
loop_
_entity_poly.entity_id
_entity_poly.type
_entity_poly.pdbx_seq_one_letter_code
_entity_poly.pdbx_strand_id
1 'polypeptide(L)'
;MSFDPKNPADKAALYTAIVKVGRLYGHNALAALNLPFPNGWALSESSLSNLRKGQYDSHRARVMYDWLMKHHFKNANEVDAALFPETPDQRFARFVEENAVEGEPDERVCDERTQAV
;
A
#
# COMPACT_ATOMS: atom_id res chain seq x y z
N MET A 1 7.64 -11.94 9.79
CA MET A 1 8.83 -11.81 8.94
C MET A 1 8.82 -10.41 8.33
N SER A 2 9.94 -9.89 7.86
CA SER A 2 10.03 -8.59 7.18
C SER A 2 10.55 -8.84 5.77
N PHE A 3 10.06 -8.06 4.80
CA PHE A 3 10.44 -8.21 3.39
C PHE A 3 11.95 -8.00 3.18
N ASP A 4 12.62 -8.99 2.58
CA ASP A 4 14.00 -8.89 2.13
C ASP A 4 14.08 -8.75 0.60
N PRO A 5 14.50 -7.59 0.06
CA PRO A 5 14.61 -7.36 -1.38
C PRO A 5 15.73 -8.17 -2.06
N LYS A 6 16.60 -8.84 -1.28
CA LYS A 6 17.63 -9.76 -1.81
C LYS A 6 17.11 -11.19 -1.91
N ASN A 7 16.11 -11.56 -1.12
CA ASN A 7 15.53 -12.90 -1.11
C ASN A 7 14.64 -13.13 -2.36
N PRO A 8 14.93 -14.13 -3.21
CA PRO A 8 14.11 -14.47 -4.36
C PRO A 8 12.67 -14.89 -3.99
N ALA A 9 12.47 -15.54 -2.85
CA ALA A 9 11.15 -15.97 -2.41
C ALA A 9 10.25 -14.77 -2.07
N ASP A 10 10.79 -13.82 -1.31
CA ASP A 10 10.10 -12.57 -0.95
C ASP A 10 9.79 -11.74 -2.21
N LYS A 11 10.71 -11.71 -3.17
CA LYS A 11 10.48 -11.07 -4.47
C LYS A 11 9.39 -11.77 -5.29
N ALA A 12 9.30 -13.09 -5.25
CA ALA A 12 8.23 -13.82 -5.94
C ALA A 12 6.85 -13.57 -5.27
N ALA A 13 6.82 -13.51 -3.95
CA ALA A 13 5.63 -13.14 -3.18
C ALA A 13 5.21 -11.69 -3.49
N LEU A 14 6.16 -10.74 -3.51
CA LEU A 14 5.93 -9.35 -3.88
C LEU A 14 5.37 -9.21 -5.31
N TYR A 15 5.91 -9.95 -6.28
CA TYR A 15 5.37 -10.00 -7.64
C TYR A 15 3.90 -10.45 -7.63
N THR A 16 3.58 -11.46 -6.84
CA THR A 16 2.21 -11.97 -6.74
C THR A 16 1.28 -10.92 -6.12
N ALA A 17 1.74 -10.22 -5.10
CA ALA A 17 0.99 -9.16 -4.44
C ALA A 17 0.68 -8.01 -5.40
N ILE A 18 1.67 -7.45 -6.09
CA ILE A 18 1.44 -6.32 -7.00
C ILE A 18 0.52 -6.70 -8.17
N VAL A 19 0.63 -7.92 -8.71
CA VAL A 19 -0.25 -8.39 -9.79
C VAL A 19 -1.68 -8.59 -9.28
N LYS A 20 -1.86 -9.17 -8.09
CA LYS A 20 -3.21 -9.33 -7.50
C LYS A 20 -3.85 -7.97 -7.22
N VAL A 21 -3.11 -7.04 -6.61
CA VAL A 21 -3.58 -5.67 -6.36
C VAL A 21 -3.94 -4.99 -7.68
N GLY A 22 -3.05 -5.03 -8.69
CA GLY A 22 -3.32 -4.42 -10.00
C GLY A 22 -4.55 -4.99 -10.69
N ARG A 23 -4.82 -6.30 -10.56
CA ARG A 23 -6.04 -6.93 -11.10
C ARG A 23 -7.32 -6.39 -10.49
N LEU A 24 -7.32 -6.00 -9.21
CA LEU A 24 -8.49 -5.37 -8.57
C LEU A 24 -8.86 -4.04 -9.25
N TYR A 25 -7.87 -3.38 -9.87
CA TYR A 25 -8.04 -2.13 -10.61
C TYR A 25 -8.11 -2.34 -12.14
N GLY A 26 -8.27 -3.59 -12.60
CA GLY A 26 -8.40 -3.91 -14.03
C GLY A 26 -7.08 -3.88 -14.82
N HIS A 27 -5.93 -3.82 -14.15
CA HIS A 27 -4.64 -3.86 -14.82
C HIS A 27 -4.18 -5.29 -15.11
N ASN A 28 -3.56 -5.49 -16.28
CA ASN A 28 -2.82 -6.71 -16.57
C ASN A 28 -1.48 -6.72 -15.79
N ALA A 29 -0.75 -7.84 -15.83
CA ALA A 29 0.48 -7.99 -15.02
C ALA A 29 1.56 -6.96 -15.37
N LEU A 30 1.77 -6.66 -16.66
CA LEU A 30 2.76 -5.66 -17.09
C LEU A 30 2.38 -4.25 -16.65
N ALA A 31 1.11 -3.88 -16.79
CA ALA A 31 0.61 -2.58 -16.36
C ALA A 31 0.73 -2.44 -14.84
N ALA A 32 0.36 -3.47 -14.07
CA ALA A 32 0.48 -3.49 -12.61
C ALA A 32 1.93 -3.29 -12.14
N LEU A 33 2.89 -3.95 -12.80
CA LEU A 33 4.31 -3.82 -12.50
C LEU A 33 4.89 -2.45 -12.86
N ASN A 34 4.24 -1.70 -13.74
CA ASN A 34 4.67 -0.35 -14.12
C ASN A 34 4.10 0.76 -13.21
N LEU A 35 3.02 0.50 -12.45
CA LEU A 35 2.40 1.52 -11.58
C LEU A 35 3.39 2.21 -10.61
N PRO A 36 4.35 1.51 -9.99
CA PRO A 36 5.32 2.15 -9.09
C PRO A 36 6.40 2.98 -9.80
N PHE A 37 6.51 2.87 -11.13
CA PHE A 37 7.60 3.43 -11.91
C PHE A 37 7.08 4.54 -12.84
N PRO A 38 7.04 5.81 -12.40
CA PRO A 38 6.50 6.92 -13.21
C PRO A 38 7.28 7.16 -14.50
N ASN A 39 8.58 6.85 -14.51
CA ASN A 39 9.44 6.92 -15.70
C ASN A 39 9.40 5.64 -16.55
N GLY A 40 8.52 4.69 -16.19
CA GLY A 40 8.38 3.40 -16.82
C GLY A 40 9.45 2.38 -16.41
N TRP A 41 9.07 1.12 -16.48
CA TRP A 41 9.97 -0.02 -16.46
C TRP A 41 9.81 -0.75 -17.79
N ALA A 42 10.88 -0.76 -18.60
CA ALA A 42 10.91 -1.46 -19.87
C ALA A 42 10.75 -2.98 -19.67
N LEU A 43 9.50 -3.43 -19.62
CA LEU A 43 9.09 -4.81 -19.41
C LEU A 43 8.40 -5.33 -20.67
N SER A 44 8.78 -6.55 -21.04
CA SER A 44 8.12 -7.34 -22.07
C SER A 44 7.39 -8.52 -21.44
N GLU A 45 6.46 -9.12 -22.19
CA GLU A 45 5.82 -10.39 -21.79
C GLU A 45 6.83 -11.49 -21.46
N SER A 46 7.95 -11.56 -22.20
CA SER A 46 9.04 -12.52 -21.94
C SER A 46 9.71 -12.32 -20.58
N SER A 47 9.62 -11.12 -19.99
CA SER A 47 10.18 -10.82 -18.66
C SER A 47 9.35 -11.43 -17.54
N LEU A 48 8.04 -11.61 -17.73
CA LEU A 48 7.10 -12.03 -16.67
C LEU A 48 7.47 -13.37 -16.03
N SER A 49 8.04 -14.31 -16.79
CA SER A 49 8.48 -15.61 -16.28
C SER A 49 9.59 -15.46 -15.23
N ASN A 50 10.55 -14.58 -15.48
CA ASN A 50 11.67 -14.29 -14.57
C ASN A 50 11.17 -13.48 -13.37
N LEU A 51 10.32 -12.49 -13.59
CA LEU A 51 9.74 -11.68 -12.51
C LEU A 51 8.93 -12.52 -11.53
N ARG A 52 8.13 -13.46 -12.03
CA ARG A 52 7.37 -14.41 -11.20
C ARG A 52 8.26 -15.27 -10.31
N LYS A 53 9.50 -15.53 -10.73
CA LYS A 53 10.51 -16.27 -9.96
C LYS A 53 11.34 -15.38 -9.03
N GLY A 54 11.01 -14.08 -8.92
CA GLY A 54 11.78 -13.13 -8.12
C GLY A 54 13.09 -12.69 -8.76
N GLN A 55 13.29 -12.94 -10.05
CA GLN A 55 14.51 -12.60 -10.79
C GLN A 55 14.43 -11.15 -11.32
N TYR A 56 14.51 -10.21 -10.39
CA TYR A 56 14.70 -8.79 -10.66
C TYR A 56 15.55 -8.17 -9.54
N ASP A 57 16.06 -6.98 -9.82
CA ASP A 57 17.00 -6.30 -8.93
C ASP A 57 16.32 -5.83 -7.63
N SER A 58 17.11 -5.79 -6.57
CA SER A 58 16.64 -5.43 -5.23
C SER A 58 16.15 -3.99 -5.14
N HIS A 59 16.63 -3.08 -6.00
CA HIS A 59 16.18 -1.70 -6.01
C HIS A 59 14.74 -1.61 -6.48
N ARG A 60 14.40 -2.25 -7.60
CA ARG A 60 13.01 -2.35 -8.08
C ARG A 60 12.10 -3.05 -7.09
N ALA A 61 12.61 -4.11 -6.44
CA ALA A 61 11.89 -4.79 -5.38
C ALA A 61 11.51 -3.84 -4.24
N ARG A 62 12.45 -2.98 -3.83
CA ARG A 62 12.20 -2.01 -2.79
C ARG A 62 11.16 -0.96 -3.21
N VAL A 63 11.28 -0.42 -4.42
CA VAL A 63 10.32 0.56 -4.97
C VAL A 63 8.90 -0.02 -5.00
N MET A 64 8.72 -1.26 -5.48
CA MET A 64 7.41 -1.92 -5.51
C MET A 64 6.84 -2.14 -4.11
N TYR A 65 7.68 -2.59 -3.17
CA TYR A 65 7.27 -2.81 -1.78
C TYR A 65 6.81 -1.51 -1.11
N ASP A 66 7.63 -0.46 -1.21
CA ASP A 66 7.34 0.84 -0.60
C ASP A 66 6.07 1.46 -1.22
N TRP A 67 5.86 1.29 -2.53
CA TRP A 67 4.64 1.74 -3.20
C TRP A 67 3.39 1.01 -2.70
N LEU A 68 3.44 -0.32 -2.55
CA LEU A 68 2.32 -1.10 -2.00
C LEU A 68 2.02 -0.72 -0.55
N MET A 69 3.06 -0.56 0.28
CA MET A 69 2.90 -0.12 1.67
C MET A 69 2.29 1.27 1.80
N LYS A 70 2.61 2.19 0.87
CA LYS A 70 2.12 3.57 0.91
C LYS A 70 0.71 3.74 0.35
N HIS A 71 0.37 3.04 -0.73
CA HIS A 71 -0.85 3.32 -1.49
C HIS A 71 -1.90 2.20 -1.42
N HIS A 72 -1.48 0.96 -1.17
CA HIS A 72 -2.35 -0.21 -1.25
C HIS A 72 -2.14 -1.19 -0.10
N PHE A 73 -1.78 -0.67 1.09
CA PHE A 73 -1.43 -1.49 2.25
C PHE A 73 -2.51 -2.52 2.57
N LYS A 74 -3.77 -2.10 2.68
CA LYS A 74 -4.89 -2.99 3.03
C LYS A 74 -4.96 -4.19 2.09
N ASN A 75 -4.96 -3.94 0.78
CA ASN A 75 -5.02 -5.00 -0.23
C ASN A 75 -3.75 -5.86 -0.22
N ALA A 76 -2.57 -5.28 0.01
CA ALA A 76 -1.31 -6.01 0.09
C ALA A 76 -1.25 -6.92 1.33
N ASN A 77 -1.72 -6.43 2.48
CA ASN A 77 -1.82 -7.16 3.73
C ASN A 77 -2.83 -8.31 3.64
N GLU A 78 -3.98 -8.11 2.98
CA GLU A 78 -4.94 -9.19 2.71
C GLU A 78 -4.36 -10.30 1.82
N VAL A 79 -3.45 -9.96 0.91
CA VAL A 79 -2.77 -10.95 0.05
C VAL A 79 -1.71 -11.72 0.81
N ASP A 80 -0.87 -11.03 1.59
CA ASP A 80 0.20 -11.64 2.38
C ASP A 80 0.54 -10.78 3.62
N ALA A 81 -0.14 -11.06 4.72
CA ALA A 81 0.05 -10.35 5.98
C ALA A 81 1.46 -10.57 6.59
N ALA A 82 2.14 -11.65 6.23
CA ALA A 82 3.49 -11.93 6.73
C ALA A 82 4.54 -11.07 6.01
N LEU A 83 4.32 -10.78 4.73
CA LEU A 83 5.18 -9.91 3.91
C LEU A 83 4.90 -8.41 4.16
N PHE A 84 3.63 -8.07 4.36
CA PHE A 84 3.16 -6.70 4.64
C PHE A 84 2.59 -6.59 6.05
N PRO A 85 3.43 -6.66 7.10
CA PRO A 85 2.96 -6.59 8.47
C PRO A 85 2.38 -5.21 8.77
N GLU A 86 1.30 -5.18 9.54
CA GLU A 86 0.68 -3.94 9.98
C GLU A 86 1.60 -3.16 10.92
N THR A 87 1.91 -1.92 10.51
CA THR A 87 2.76 -1.02 11.30
C THR A 87 1.99 -0.47 12.51
N PRO A 88 2.66 -0.13 13.62
CA PRO A 88 2.03 0.53 14.77
C PRO A 88 1.30 1.82 14.38
N ASP A 89 1.87 2.61 13.47
CA ASP A 89 1.25 3.86 12.99
C ASP A 89 -0.06 3.60 12.24
N GLN A 90 -0.12 2.55 11.42
CA GLN A 90 -1.35 2.15 10.74
C GLN A 90 -2.41 1.63 11.71
N ARG A 91 -2.01 0.88 12.74
CA ARG A 91 -2.92 0.46 13.82
C ARG A 91 -3.50 1.65 14.56
N PHE A 92 -2.67 2.65 14.85
CA PHE A 92 -3.09 3.86 15.52
C PHE A 92 -4.04 4.69 14.64
N ALA A 93 -3.72 4.86 13.35
CA ALA A 93 -4.60 5.54 12.40
C ALA A 93 -5.98 4.87 12.32
N ARG A 94 -6.03 3.54 12.19
CA ARG A 94 -7.29 2.78 12.21
C ARG A 94 -8.05 2.97 13.53
N PHE A 95 -7.35 2.92 14.67
CA PHE A 95 -7.98 3.17 15.97
C PHE A 95 -8.61 4.57 16.04
N VAL A 96 -7.93 5.60 15.53
CA VAL A 96 -8.46 6.97 15.48
C VAL A 96 -9.68 7.05 14.56
N GLU A 97 -9.65 6.44 13.37
CA GLU A 97 -10.81 6.41 12.46
C GLU A 97 -12.01 5.68 13.08
N GLU A 98 -11.81 4.53 13.71
CA GLU A 98 -12.87 3.73 14.35
C GLU A 98 -13.47 4.41 15.60
N ASN A 99 -12.69 5.26 16.27
CA ASN A 99 -13.10 5.97 17.50
C ASN A 99 -13.34 7.47 17.24
N ALA A 100 -13.31 7.90 15.98
CA ALA A 100 -13.66 9.26 15.61
C ALA A 100 -15.16 9.46 15.87
N VAL A 101 -15.48 10.15 16.96
CA VAL A 101 -16.82 10.65 17.18
C VAL A 101 -17.00 11.83 16.23
N GLU A 102 -17.91 11.71 15.25
CA GLU A 102 -18.39 12.85 14.47
C GLU A 102 -19.10 13.82 15.42
N GLY A 103 -18.34 14.72 16.01
CA GLY A 103 -18.88 15.87 16.71
C GLY A 103 -19.39 16.85 15.66
N GLU A 104 -20.70 16.86 15.41
CA GLU A 104 -21.35 18.03 14.82
C GLU A 104 -21.12 19.18 15.82
N PRO A 105 -20.37 20.24 15.46
CA PRO A 105 -20.24 21.38 16.36
C PRO A 105 -21.63 22.02 16.45
N ASP A 106 -22.31 21.83 17.58
CA ASP A 106 -23.54 22.57 17.86
C ASP A 106 -23.17 24.06 17.94
N GLU A 107 -23.49 24.81 16.88
CA GLU A 107 -23.24 26.25 16.73
C GLU A 107 -23.87 27.08 17.87
N ARG A 108 -24.70 26.48 18.74
CA ARG A 108 -25.38 27.18 19.83
C ARG A 108 -24.55 27.43 21.09
N VAL A 109 -23.30 26.96 21.16
CA VAL A 109 -22.46 27.10 22.39
C VAL A 109 -21.69 28.43 22.47
N CYS A 110 -21.69 29.27 21.41
CA CYS A 110 -20.85 30.48 21.39
C CYS A 110 -21.55 31.81 21.74
N ASP A 111 -22.87 31.84 22.03
CA ASP A 111 -23.64 33.11 22.06
C ASP A 111 -24.10 33.61 23.46
N GLU A 112 -23.45 33.22 24.56
CA GLU A 112 -23.82 33.70 25.91
C GLU A 112 -22.80 34.66 26.58
N ARG A 113 -21.95 35.36 25.82
CA ARG A 113 -20.97 36.31 26.42
C ARG A 113 -20.92 37.71 25.84
N THR A 114 -22.02 38.22 25.29
CA THR A 114 -22.09 39.65 24.94
C THR A 114 -23.43 40.26 25.38
N GLN A 115 -23.49 40.71 26.63
CA GLN A 115 -24.09 41.99 27.07
C GLN A 115 -24.27 41.98 28.60
N ALA A 116 -23.18 42.25 29.31
CA ALA A 116 -23.24 42.92 30.60
C ALA A 116 -22.29 44.11 30.52
N VAL A 117 -22.82 45.25 30.97
CA VAL A 117 -22.27 46.61 31.05
C VAL A 117 -22.55 47.49 29.84
#